data_AF-A0A1I3QCD7-F1
#
_entry.id   AF-A0A1I3QCD7-F1
#
_cell.length_a   1.000
_cell.length_b   1.000
_cell.length_c   1.000
_cell.angle_alpha   90.00
_cell.angle_beta   90.00
_cell.angle_gamma   90.00
#
_symmetry.space_group_name_H-M   'P 1'
#
loop_
_entity.id
_entity.type
_entity.pdbx_description
1 polymer ?
#
loop_
_entity_poly.entity_id
_entity_poly.type
_entity_poly.pdbx_seq_one_letter_code
_entity_poly.pdbx_strand_id
1 'polypeptide(L)'
;MTQRFTVEEVVTTVTRLTRRQLMGFVDGELVRPEQDERGYVFRQVDIARLELLCDLSHDLDLDETALAIVISLIDQLHGARQELATLAGAIDSLPDELQSRIMAEMKRS
;
A
#
# COMPACT_ATOMS: atom_id res chain seq x y z
N MET A 1 -2.15 13.06 -12.85
CA MET A 1 -3.56 13.19 -12.47
C MET A 1 -3.93 11.94 -11.68
N THR A 2 -4.34 12.08 -10.43
CA THR A 2 -4.69 10.91 -9.61
C THR A 2 -6.08 10.44 -10.02
N GLN A 3 -6.18 9.25 -10.62
CA GLN A 3 -7.46 8.66 -10.98
C GLN A 3 -8.26 8.40 -9.70
N ARG A 4 -9.52 8.81 -9.71
CA ARG A 4 -10.47 8.69 -8.59
C ARG A 4 -11.58 7.75 -9.01
N PHE A 5 -12.02 6.90 -8.09
CA PHE A 5 -13.02 5.87 -8.28
C PHE A 5 -14.09 6.00 -7.20
N THR A 6 -15.34 5.88 -7.59
CA THR A 6 -16.50 5.72 -6.71
C THR A 6 -16.62 4.26 -6.26
N VAL A 7 -17.46 4.00 -5.25
CA VAL A 7 -17.77 2.63 -4.78
C VAL A 7 -18.17 1.70 -5.93
N GLU A 8 -19.00 2.16 -6.87
CA GLU A 8 -19.46 1.35 -8.00
C GLU A 8 -18.33 1.04 -9.00
N GLU A 9 -17.48 2.03 -9.26
CA GLU A 9 -16.31 1.86 -10.14
C GLU A 9 -15.27 0.92 -9.52
N VAL A 10 -15.07 0.98 -8.20
CA VAL A 10 -14.20 0.07 -7.46
C VAL A 10 -14.68 -1.36 -7.58
N VAL A 11 -15.96 -1.63 -7.31
CA VAL A 11 -16.55 -2.98 -7.41
C VAL A 11 -16.51 -3.51 -8.85
N THR A 12 -16.65 -2.61 -9.84
CA THR A 12 -16.52 -2.98 -11.26
C THR A 12 -15.07 -3.29 -11.65
N THR A 13 -14.11 -2.56 -11.09
CA THR A 13 -12.67 -2.72 -11.38
C THR A 13 -12.12 -3.98 -10.69
N VAL A 14 -12.41 -4.13 -9.40
CA VAL A 14 -12.00 -5.28 -8.59
C VAL A 14 -13.13 -6.30 -8.60
N THR A 15 -13.24 -7.06 -9.69
CA THR A 15 -14.39 -7.96 -9.95
C THR A 15 -14.65 -9.03 -8.88
N ARG A 16 -13.64 -9.36 -8.05
CA ARG A 16 -13.75 -10.31 -6.93
C ARG A 16 -14.26 -9.67 -5.63
N LEU A 17 -14.40 -8.34 -5.61
CA LEU A 17 -14.80 -7.57 -4.43
C LEU A 17 -16.29 -7.25 -4.49
N THR A 18 -17.04 -7.64 -3.44
CA THR A 18 -18.42 -7.19 -3.28
C THR A 18 -18.48 -5.85 -2.55
N ARG A 19 -19.56 -5.08 -2.77
CA ARG A 19 -19.81 -3.83 -2.02
C ARG A 19 -19.79 -4.04 -0.50
N ARG A 20 -20.31 -5.17 -0.03
CA ARG A 20 -20.31 -5.52 1.41
C ARG A 20 -18.89 -5.72 1.94
N GLN A 21 -18.04 -6.44 1.20
CA GLN A 21 -16.64 -6.62 1.58
C GLN A 21 -15.88 -5.30 1.56
N LEU A 22 -16.11 -4.46 0.53
CA LEU A 22 -15.52 -3.13 0.45
C LEU A 22 -15.86 -2.28 1.68
N MET A 23 -17.14 -2.23 2.07
CA MET A 23 -17.55 -1.49 3.27
C MET A 23 -16.93 -2.09 4.53
N GLY A 24 -16.85 -3.43 4.65
CA GLY A 24 -16.15 -4.07 5.77
C GLY A 24 -14.66 -3.68 5.85
N PHE A 25 -13.97 -3.58 4.71
CA PHE A 25 -12.58 -3.12 4.69
C PHE A 25 -12.43 -1.63 5.02
N VAL A 26 -13.41 -0.80 4.71
CA VAL A 26 -13.43 0.61 5.10
C VAL A 26 -13.71 0.74 6.60
N ASP A 27 -14.69 0.00 7.12
CA ASP A 27 -15.08 0.01 8.53
C ASP A 27 -13.96 -0.53 9.44
N GLY A 28 -13.23 -1.57 9.00
CA GLY A 28 -12.05 -2.10 9.68
C GLY A 28 -10.78 -1.25 9.49
N GLU A 29 -10.90 -0.07 8.88
CA GLU A 29 -9.80 0.85 8.52
C GLU A 29 -8.67 0.23 7.67
N LEU A 30 -8.92 -0.92 7.05
CA LEU A 30 -7.98 -1.60 6.16
C LEU A 30 -7.77 -0.80 4.87
N VAL A 31 -8.78 -0.03 4.45
CA VAL A 31 -8.69 0.96 3.38
C VAL A 31 -9.29 2.27 3.87
N ARG A 32 -8.60 3.38 3.63
CA ARG A 32 -9.02 4.71 4.07
C ARG A 32 -9.26 5.62 2.87
N PRO A 33 -10.43 5.51 2.21
CA PRO A 33 -10.77 6.39 1.09
C PRO A 33 -10.95 7.84 1.54
N GLU A 34 -10.84 8.76 0.57
CA GLU A 34 -11.28 10.14 0.77
C GLU A 34 -12.81 10.18 0.85
N GLN A 35 -13.38 11.13 1.59
CA GLN A 35 -14.83 11.33 1.64
C GLN A 35 -15.15 12.70 1.03
N ASP A 36 -16.07 12.72 0.06
CA ASP A 36 -16.61 13.94 -0.53
C ASP A 36 -18.12 14.07 -0.24
N GLU A 37 -18.76 15.12 -0.77
CA GLU A 37 -20.21 15.37 -0.61
C GLU A 37 -21.09 14.26 -1.19
N ARG A 38 -20.54 13.37 -2.03
CA ARG A 38 -21.24 12.30 -2.75
C ARG A 38 -20.93 10.91 -2.21
N GLY A 39 -19.91 10.76 -1.37
CA GLY A 39 -19.57 9.52 -0.67
C GLY A 39 -18.07 9.23 -0.63
N TYR A 40 -17.73 7.94 -0.59
CA TYR A 40 -16.33 7.50 -0.60
C TYR A 40 -15.72 7.59 -2.01
N VAL A 41 -14.53 8.18 -2.05
CA VAL A 41 -13.69 8.34 -3.23
C VAL A 41 -12.37 7.63 -3.01
N PHE A 42 -12.09 6.67 -3.87
CA PHE A 42 -10.91 5.82 -3.83
C PHE A 42 -9.90 6.31 -4.86
N ARG A 43 -8.62 6.22 -4.53
CA ARG A 43 -7.52 6.52 -5.45
C ARG A 43 -7.00 5.22 -6.04
N GLN A 44 -6.18 5.33 -7.08
CA GLN A 44 -5.53 4.17 -7.68
C GLN A 44 -4.73 3.32 -6.67
N VAL A 45 -4.14 3.94 -5.65
CA VAL A 45 -3.40 3.21 -4.59
C VAL A 45 -4.35 2.33 -3.77
N ASP A 46 -5.59 2.78 -3.58
CA ASP A 46 -6.61 2.06 -2.83
C ASP A 46 -7.10 0.84 -3.63
N ILE A 47 -7.14 0.94 -4.97
CA ILE A 47 -7.46 -0.20 -5.85
C ILE A 47 -6.41 -1.32 -5.69
N ALA A 48 -5.13 -1.00 -5.80
CA ALA A 48 -4.06 -1.99 -5.63
C ALA A 48 -4.09 -2.65 -4.23
N ARG A 49 -4.42 -1.86 -3.20
CA ARG A 49 -4.60 -2.36 -1.84
C ARG A 49 -5.81 -3.28 -1.71
N LEU A 50 -6.93 -2.96 -2.37
CA LEU A 50 -8.14 -3.79 -2.39
C LEU A 50 -7.94 -5.11 -3.13
N GLU A 51 -7.16 -5.11 -4.22
CA GLU A 51 -6.77 -6.34 -4.92
C GLU A 51 -5.98 -7.26 -3.99
N LEU A 52 -4.98 -6.73 -3.28
CA LEU A 52 -4.20 -7.48 -2.30
C LEU A 52 -5.07 -7.99 -1.14
N LEU A 53 -5.97 -7.15 -0.61
CA LEU A 53 -6.90 -7.58 0.44
C LEU A 53 -7.78 -8.74 -0.03
N CYS A 54 -8.24 -8.71 -1.28
CA CYS A 54 -9.00 -9.83 -1.86
C CYS A 54 -8.15 -11.09 -2.00
N ASP A 55 -6.90 -10.98 -2.45
CA ASP A 55 -6.00 -12.13 -2.54
C ASP A 55 -5.78 -12.76 -1.16
N LEU A 56 -5.47 -11.94 -0.15
CA LEU A 56 -5.26 -12.39 1.22
C LEU A 56 -6.53 -12.99 1.86
N SER A 57 -7.71 -12.41 1.61
CA SER A 57 -8.95 -12.92 2.20
C SER A 57 -9.45 -14.21 1.54
N HIS A 58 -9.29 -14.34 0.22
CA HIS A 58 -9.85 -15.48 -0.53
C HIS A 58 -8.87 -16.65 -0.64
N ASP A 59 -7.56 -16.39 -0.79
CA ASP A 59 -6.58 -17.45 -1.03
C ASP A 59 -6.00 -18.01 0.28
N LEU A 60 -6.00 -17.21 1.36
CA LEU A 60 -5.43 -17.59 2.66
C LEU A 60 -6.48 -17.75 3.77
N ASP A 61 -7.77 -17.56 3.46
CA ASP A 61 -8.92 -17.69 4.39
C ASP A 61 -8.70 -16.94 5.71
N LEU A 62 -8.05 -15.77 5.62
CA LEU A 62 -7.74 -14.95 6.79
C LEU A 62 -8.99 -14.24 7.30
N ASP A 63 -9.20 -14.32 8.61
CA ASP A 63 -10.18 -13.47 9.27
C ASP A 63 -9.76 -11.99 9.27
N GLU A 64 -10.68 -11.12 9.66
CA GLU A 64 -10.46 -9.68 9.69
C GLU A 64 -9.28 -9.25 10.58
N THR A 65 -9.03 -9.97 11.68
CA THR A 65 -7.93 -9.66 12.60
C THR A 65 -6.59 -10.03 11.99
N ALA A 66 -6.49 -11.22 11.41
CA ALA A 66 -5.30 -11.68 10.70
C ALA A 66 -5.00 -10.79 9.49
N LEU A 67 -6.02 -10.38 8.75
CA LEU A 67 -5.90 -9.47 7.63
C LEU A 67 -5.33 -8.10 8.06
N ALA A 68 -5.81 -7.54 9.17
CA ALA A 68 -5.27 -6.30 9.73
C ALA A 68 -3.78 -6.40 10.12
N ILE A 69 -3.37 -7.51 10.72
CA ILE A 69 -1.97 -7.75 11.08
C ILE A 69 -1.10 -7.85 9.83
N VAL A 70 -1.50 -8.68 8.85
CA VAL A 70 -0.72 -8.87 7.61
C VAL A 70 -0.58 -7.56 6.84
N ILE A 71 -1.66 -6.79 6.73
CA ILE A 71 -1.64 -5.48 6.07
C ILE A 71 -0.70 -4.51 6.79
N SER A 72 -0.74 -4.46 8.13
CA SER A 72 0.20 -3.64 8.90
C SER A 72 1.65 -4.05 8.67
N LEU A 73 1.96 -5.34 8.56
CA LEU A 73 3.30 -5.83 8.24
C LEU A 73 3.74 -5.46 6.83
N ILE A 74 2.82 -5.55 5.85
CA ILE A 74 3.09 -5.16 4.47
C ILE A 74 3.34 -3.64 4.39
N ASP A 75 2.56 -2.84 5.09
CA ASP A 75 2.73 -1.39 5.16
C ASP A 75 4.08 -1.02 5.80
N GLN A 76 4.45 -1.68 6.91
CA GLN A 76 5.77 -1.50 7.53
C GLN A 76 6.91 -1.87 6.59
N LEU A 77 6.78 -2.97 5.84
CA LEU A 77 7.79 -3.37 4.85
C LEU A 77 7.91 -2.37 3.70
N HIS A 78 6.79 -1.83 3.22
CA HIS A 78 6.81 -0.79 2.18
C HIS A 78 7.44 0.50 2.71
N GLY A 79 7.12 0.90 3.94
CA GLY A 79 7.75 2.04 4.62
C GLY A 79 9.27 1.89 4.71
N ALA A 80 9.75 0.75 5.21
CA ALA A 80 11.18 0.45 5.31
C ALA A 80 11.87 0.46 3.93
N ARG A 81 11.24 -0.12 2.90
CA ARG A 81 11.75 -0.09 1.52
C ARG A 81 11.82 1.33 0.96
N GLN A 82 10.83 2.17 1.26
CA GLN A 82 10.80 3.56 0.80
C GLN A 82 11.87 4.41 1.51
N GLU A 83 12.09 4.21 2.81
CA GLU A 83 13.17 4.85 3.55
C GLU A 83 14.55 4.48 2.98
N LEU A 84 14.77 3.19 2.73
CA LEU A 84 16.02 2.72 2.08
C LEU A 84 16.19 3.30 0.68
N ALA A 85 15.13 3.35 -0.14
CA ALA A 85 15.19 3.95 -1.46
C ALA A 85 15.48 5.46 -1.39
N THR A 86 14.93 6.16 -0.39
CA THR A 86 15.19 7.58 -0.16
C THR A 86 16.65 7.80 0.25
N LEU A 87 17.17 6.96 1.15
CA LEU A 87 18.57 7.00 1.55
C LEU A 87 19.51 6.71 0.37
N ALA A 88 19.20 5.70 -0.43
CA ALA A 88 19.97 5.38 -1.64
C ALA A 88 19.97 6.56 -2.62
N GLY A 89 18.82 7.17 -2.90
CA GLY A 89 18.73 8.35 -3.75
C GLY A 89 19.49 9.57 -3.20
N ALA A 90 19.51 9.74 -1.87
CA ALA A 90 20.31 10.78 -1.23
C ALA A 90 21.82 10.52 -1.40
N ILE A 91 22.26 9.27 -1.26
CA ILE A 91 23.66 8.87 -1.51
C ILE A 91 24.02 9.11 -2.97
N ASP A 92 23.15 8.72 -3.91
CA ASP A 92 23.37 8.90 -5.36
C ASP A 92 23.48 10.39 -5.75
N SER A 93 22.94 11.30 -4.95
CA SER A 93 23.05 12.75 -5.17
C SER A 93 24.39 13.36 -4.69
N LEU A 94 25.19 12.61 -3.93
CA LEU A 94 26.49 13.05 -3.44
C LEU A 94 27.56 12.93 -4.53
N PRO A 95 28.69 13.67 -4.43
CA PRO A 95 29.86 13.45 -5.28
C PRO A 95 30.39 12.01 -5.20
N ASP A 96 30.87 11.47 -6.31
CA ASP A 96 31.35 10.08 -6.48
C ASP A 96 32.36 9.62 -5.41
N GLU A 97 33.20 10.54 -4.94
CA GLU A 97 34.21 10.26 -3.90
C GLU A 97 33.55 9.93 -2.55
N LEU A 98 32.48 10.64 -2.19
CA LEU A 98 31.72 10.36 -0.97
C LEU A 98 30.88 9.10 -1.10
N GLN A 99 30.27 8.85 -2.26
CA GLN A 99 29.55 7.59 -2.54
C GLN A 99 30.48 6.38 -2.35
N SER A 100 31.68 6.44 -2.94
CA SER A 100 32.69 5.39 -2.87
C SER A 100 33.11 5.09 -1.42
N ARG A 101 33.26 6.14 -0.59
CA ARG A 101 33.57 5.99 0.84
C ARG A 101 32.45 5.31 1.61
N ILE A 102 31.20 5.71 1.38
CA ILE A 102 30.03 5.11 2.03
C ILE A 102 29.91 3.62 1.66
N MET A 103 30.02 3.30 0.36
CA MET A 103 29.95 1.92 -0.14
C MET A 103 31.10 1.03 0.40
N ALA A 104 32.28 1.59 0.62
CA ALA A 104 33.40 0.87 1.23
C ALA A 104 33.16 0.54 2.71
N GLU A 105 32.47 1.41 3.45
CA GLU A 105 32.16 1.18 4.86
C GLU A 105 30.97 0.23 5.04
N MET A 106 29.95 0.34 4.18
CA MET A 106 28.81 -0.59 4.19
C MET A 106 29.21 -2.05 3.96
N LYS A 107 30.26 -2.31 3.15
CA LYS A 107 30.78 -3.67 2.93
C LYS A 107 31.55 -4.25 4.12
N ARG A 108 31.88 -3.45 5.13
CA ARG A 108 32.56 -3.92 6.35
C ARG A 108 31.60 -4.32 7.47
N SER A 109 30.34 -3.87 7.41
CA SER A 109 29.32 -4.18 8.42
C SER A 109 28.58 -5.47 8.09
#